data_AF-A0A7C8ZVH4-F1
#
_entry.id   AF-A0A7C8ZVH4-F1
#
_cell.length_a   1.000
_cell.length_b   1.000
_cell.length_c   1.000
_cell.angle_alpha   90.00
_cell.angle_beta   90.00
_cell.angle_gamma   90.00
#
_symmetry.space_group_name_H-M   'P 1'
#
loop_
_entity.id
_entity.type
_entity.pdbx_description
1 polymer ?
#
loop_
_entity_poly.entity_id
_entity_poly.type
_entity_poly.pdbx_seq_one_letter_code
_entity_poly.pdbx_strand_id
1 'polypeptide(L)'
;LNALGAYYSYLGKIETKQREKEEHFIQATQFYNRASRIDMHEPSTWVGKGQLLLAKGDVDQAFNTFKIVLDGDRGNVPALLGQASVQFTRGQFSESLELYKRALRVYPDCPGAVGL
;
A
#
# COMPACT_ATOMS: atom_id res chain seq x y z
N LEU A 1 -12.29 6.46 -8.30
CA LEU A 1 -11.24 5.78 -9.10
C LEU A 1 -10.31 4.94 -8.22
N ASN A 2 -9.80 5.47 -7.10
CA ASN A 2 -8.94 4.71 -6.17
C ASN A 2 -9.60 3.43 -5.63
N ALA A 3 -10.88 3.49 -5.24
CA ALA A 3 -11.62 2.31 -4.79
C ALA A 3 -11.72 1.20 -5.85
N LEU A 4 -11.95 1.58 -7.12
CA LEU A 4 -11.94 0.63 -8.25
C LEU A 4 -10.55 0.04 -8.46
N GLY A 5 -9.51 0.88 -8.42
CA GLY A 5 -8.12 0.41 -8.48
C GLY A 5 -7.80 -0.61 -7.38
N ALA A 6 -8.23 -0.35 -6.15
CA ALA A 6 -8.03 -1.25 -5.01
C ALA A 6 -8.80 -2.56 -5.18
N TYR A 7 -10.04 -2.49 -5.66
CA TYR A 7 -10.86 -3.66 -5.96
C TYR A 7 -10.20 -4.58 -6.99
N TYR A 8 -9.74 -4.03 -8.12
CA TYR A 8 -9.03 -4.82 -9.14
C TYR A 8 -7.67 -5.34 -8.65
N SER A 9 -6.97 -4.58 -7.80
CA SER A 9 -5.72 -5.06 -7.17
C SER A 9 -5.96 -6.27 -6.27
N TYR A 10 -7.07 -6.24 -5.51
CA TYR A 10 -7.48 -7.37 -4.68
C TYR A 10 -7.86 -8.59 -5.52
N LEU A 11 -8.66 -8.41 -6.58
CA LEU A 11 -9.02 -9.51 -7.50
C LEU A 11 -7.78 -10.16 -8.12
N GLY A 12 -6.82 -9.36 -8.62
CA GLY A 12 -5.59 -9.90 -9.18
C GLY A 12 -4.72 -10.63 -8.15
N LYS A 13 -4.81 -10.29 -6.86
CA LYS A 13 -4.09 -10.99 -5.79
C LYS A 13 -4.66 -12.36 -5.47
N ILE A 14 -5.99 -12.51 -5.51
CA ILE A 14 -6.67 -13.77 -5.17
C ILE A 14 -6.86 -14.69 -6.38
N GLU A 15 -6.74 -14.16 -7.60
CA GLU A 15 -6.87 -14.94 -8.83
C GLU A 15 -5.68 -15.90 -9.02
N THR A 16 -6.00 -17.12 -9.42
CA THR A 16 -5.02 -18.21 -9.61
C THR A 16 -4.59 -18.33 -11.07
N LYS A 17 -5.46 -17.98 -12.00
CA LYS A 17 -5.17 -18.00 -13.43
C LYS A 17 -4.33 -16.79 -13.82
N GLN A 18 -3.13 -17.05 -14.31
CA GLN A 18 -2.17 -16.01 -14.68
C GLN A 18 -2.75 -14.93 -15.60
N ARG A 19 -3.51 -15.34 -16.64
CA ARG A 19 -4.10 -14.40 -17.61
C ARG A 19 -5.13 -13.46 -16.98
N GLU A 20 -6.02 -14.00 -16.16
CA GLU A 20 -7.07 -13.21 -15.50
C GLU A 20 -6.41 -12.31 -14.43
N LYS A 21 -5.42 -12.80 -13.69
CA LYS A 21 -4.60 -12.01 -12.77
C LYS A 21 -3.96 -10.79 -13.43
N GLU A 22 -3.31 -10.98 -14.58
CA GLU A 22 -2.69 -9.89 -15.35
C GLU A 22 -3.73 -8.87 -15.82
N GLU A 23 -4.90 -9.32 -16.27
CA GLU A 23 -6.00 -8.44 -16.68
C GLU A 23 -6.49 -7.57 -15.53
N HIS A 24 -6.68 -8.14 -14.34
CA HIS A 24 -7.06 -7.38 -13.14
C HIS A 24 -5.98 -6.34 -12.76
N PHE A 25 -4.69 -6.68 -12.84
CA PHE A 25 -3.61 -5.73 -12.58
C PHE A 25 -3.52 -4.62 -13.62
N ILE A 26 -3.81 -4.90 -14.90
CA ILE A 26 -3.90 -3.88 -15.95
C ILE A 26 -5.05 -2.92 -15.62
N GLN A 27 -6.23 -3.43 -15.27
CA GLN A 27 -7.38 -2.60 -14.88
C GLN A 27 -7.05 -1.73 -13.67
N ALA A 28 -6.46 -2.31 -12.62
CA ALA A 28 -6.03 -1.58 -11.43
C ALA A 28 -5.07 -0.42 -11.80
N THR A 29 -4.06 -0.70 -12.62
CA THR A 29 -3.09 0.30 -13.11
C THR A 29 -3.79 1.44 -13.85
N GLN A 30 -4.76 1.13 -14.73
CA GLN A 30 -5.51 2.15 -15.46
C GLN A 30 -6.32 3.05 -14.51
N PHE A 31 -7.00 2.47 -13.52
CA PHE A 31 -7.76 3.25 -12.54
C PHE A 31 -6.87 4.16 -11.69
N TYR A 32 -5.72 3.67 -11.23
CA TYR A 32 -4.78 4.50 -10.48
C TYR A 32 -4.11 5.57 -11.33
N ASN A 33 -3.80 5.29 -12.61
CA ASN A 33 -3.26 6.29 -13.51
C ASN A 33 -4.27 7.40 -13.79
N ARG A 34 -5.55 7.05 -14.00
CA ARG A 34 -6.62 8.04 -14.11
C ARG A 34 -6.80 8.83 -12.81
N ALA A 35 -6.76 8.18 -11.65
CA ALA A 35 -6.84 8.86 -10.37
C ALA A 35 -5.71 9.89 -10.19
N SER A 36 -4.46 9.52 -10.51
CA SER A 36 -3.31 10.42 -10.41
C SER A 36 -3.34 11.57 -11.42
N ARG A 37 -4.09 11.45 -12.51
CA ARG A 37 -4.30 12.57 -13.46
C ARG A 37 -5.31 13.58 -12.96
N ILE A 38 -6.26 13.15 -12.12
CA ILE A 38 -7.25 14.04 -11.51
C ILE A 38 -6.59 14.78 -10.34
N ASP A 39 -5.93 14.04 -9.46
CA ASP A 39 -5.17 14.62 -8.35
C ASP A 39 -3.85 13.87 -8.18
N MET A 40 -2.76 14.58 -8.49
CA MET A 40 -1.41 14.04 -8.41
C MET A 40 -0.85 14.03 -6.99
N HIS A 41 -1.43 14.81 -6.08
CA HIS A 41 -0.96 14.95 -4.70
C HIS A 41 -1.78 14.12 -3.70
N GLU A 42 -2.89 13.52 -4.14
CA GLU A 42 -3.73 12.65 -3.31
C GLU A 42 -2.94 11.43 -2.77
N PRO A 43 -2.67 11.36 -1.44
CA PRO A 43 -1.87 10.29 -0.84
C PRO A 43 -2.48 8.90 -1.06
N SER A 44 -3.81 8.79 -1.05
CA SER A 44 -4.53 7.54 -1.22
C SER A 44 -4.25 6.88 -2.58
N THR A 45 -4.01 7.68 -3.63
CA THR A 45 -3.67 7.17 -4.96
C THR A 45 -2.30 6.50 -4.97
N TRP A 46 -1.32 7.12 -4.32
CA TRP A 46 0.04 6.58 -4.20
C TRP A 46 0.10 5.34 -3.32
N VAL A 47 -0.64 5.33 -2.20
CA VAL A 47 -0.81 4.13 -1.36
C VAL A 47 -1.39 2.97 -2.19
N GLY A 48 -2.45 3.22 -2.96
CA GLY A 48 -3.06 2.21 -3.82
C GLY A 48 -2.10 1.66 -4.88
N LYS A 49 -1.30 2.53 -5.52
CA LYS A 49 -0.24 2.10 -6.45
C LYS A 49 0.81 1.23 -5.75
N GLY A 50 1.23 1.59 -4.54
CA GLY A 50 2.18 0.81 -3.75
C GLY A 50 1.65 -0.58 -3.40
N GLN A 51 0.36 -0.69 -3.05
CA GLN A 51 -0.30 -1.97 -2.78
C GLN A 51 -0.41 -2.84 -4.03
N LEU A 52 -0.71 -2.26 -5.19
CA LEU A 52 -0.71 -2.97 -6.47
C LEU A 52 0.69 -3.51 -6.81
N LEU A 53 1.74 -2.71 -6.59
CA LEU A 53 3.13 -3.14 -6.78
C LEU A 53 3.48 -4.32 -5.86
N LEU A 54 3.07 -4.27 -4.58
CA LEU A 54 3.20 -5.43 -3.69
C LEU A 54 2.47 -6.66 -4.21
N ALA A 55 1.24 -6.51 -4.71
CA ALA A 55 0.46 -7.63 -5.26
C ALA A 55 1.11 -8.24 -6.52
N LYS A 56 1.85 -7.43 -7.29
CA LYS A 56 2.65 -7.88 -8.44
C LYS A 56 3.99 -8.50 -8.06
N GLY A 57 4.44 -8.33 -6.82
CA GLY A 57 5.76 -8.76 -6.35
C GLY A 57 6.88 -7.72 -6.58
N ASP A 58 6.53 -6.51 -7.04
CA ASP A 58 7.45 -5.40 -7.28
C ASP A 58 7.82 -4.68 -5.96
N VAL A 59 8.41 -5.42 -5.01
CA VAL A 59 8.58 -5.00 -3.60
C VAL A 59 9.41 -3.71 -3.46
N ASP A 60 10.49 -3.55 -4.24
CA ASP A 60 11.33 -2.35 -4.16
C ASP A 60 10.62 -1.09 -4.66
N GLN A 61 9.84 -1.23 -5.73
CA GLN A 61 9.05 -0.12 -6.24
C GLN A 61 7.92 0.24 -5.27
N ALA A 62 7.30 -0.76 -4.64
CA ALA A 62 6.30 -0.53 -3.60
C ALA A 62 6.89 0.29 -2.43
N PHE A 63 8.08 -0.08 -1.95
CA PHE A 63 8.76 0.64 -0.87
C PHE A 63 8.95 2.12 -1.19
N ASN A 64 9.49 2.40 -2.38
CA ASN A 64 9.72 3.77 -2.84
C ASN A 64 8.41 4.55 -3.01
N THR A 65 7.36 3.87 -3.47
CA THR A 65 6.04 4.48 -3.64
C THR A 65 5.44 4.90 -2.30
N PHE A 66 5.51 4.05 -1.28
CA PHE A 66 5.05 4.42 0.06
C PHE A 66 5.94 5.48 0.71
N LYS A 67 7.24 5.49 0.42
CA LYS A 67 8.16 6.51 0.92
C LYS A 67 7.76 7.91 0.46
N ILE A 68 7.36 8.06 -0.81
CA ILE A 68 6.87 9.36 -1.35
C ILE A 68 5.70 9.89 -0.50
N VAL A 69 4.76 9.02 -0.13
CA VAL A 69 3.63 9.40 0.73
C VAL A 69 4.10 9.84 2.10
N LEU A 70 5.03 9.09 2.70
CA LEU A 70 5.54 9.37 4.05
C LEU A 70 6.47 10.59 4.12
N ASP A 71 7.09 10.97 3.00
CA ASP A 71 7.89 12.19 2.90
C ASP A 71 6.98 13.44 2.96
N GLY A 72 5.75 13.36 2.43
CA GLY A 72 4.74 14.42 2.52
C GLY A 72 3.88 14.37 3.80
N ASP A 73 3.45 13.17 4.21
CA ASP A 73 2.68 12.90 5.42
C ASP A 73 3.30 11.75 6.20
N ARG A 74 4.17 12.11 7.14
CA ARG A 74 4.87 11.17 8.03
C ARG A 74 3.92 10.35 8.93
N GLY A 75 2.67 10.78 9.07
CA GLY A 75 1.64 10.12 9.88
C GLY A 75 0.70 9.24 9.05
N ASN A 76 0.91 9.12 7.74
CA ASN A 76 -0.01 8.39 6.89
C ASN A 76 -0.06 6.89 7.26
N VAL A 77 -1.09 6.48 8.01
CA VAL A 77 -1.24 5.12 8.52
C VAL A 77 -1.23 4.09 7.38
N PRO A 78 -1.99 4.24 6.28
CA PRO A 78 -1.93 3.30 5.17
C PRO A 78 -0.54 3.13 4.55
N ALA A 79 0.23 4.21 4.41
CA ALA A 79 1.59 4.14 3.88
C ALA A 79 2.58 3.49 4.87
N LEU A 80 2.44 3.75 6.17
CA LEU A 80 3.22 3.07 7.22
C LEU A 80 2.98 1.56 7.20
N LEU A 81 1.71 1.14 7.12
CA LEU A 81 1.35 -0.28 7.00
C LEU A 81 1.86 -0.89 5.69
N GLY A 82 1.83 -0.12 4.60
CA GLY A 82 2.41 -0.50 3.30
C GLY A 82 3.90 -0.79 3.39
N GLN A 83 4.69 0.13 3.96
CA GLN A 83 6.13 -0.10 4.18
C GLN A 83 6.39 -1.25 5.16
N ALA A 84 5.60 -1.38 6.22
CA ALA A 84 5.73 -2.49 7.16
C ALA A 84 5.55 -3.84 6.44
N SER A 85 4.58 -3.92 5.53
CA SER A 85 4.34 -5.10 4.69
C SER A 85 5.49 -5.37 3.72
N VAL A 86 6.11 -4.33 3.15
CA VAL A 86 7.33 -4.46 2.32
C VAL A 86 8.47 -5.06 3.15
N GLN A 87 8.76 -4.48 4.33
CA GLN A 87 9.84 -4.98 5.19
C GLN A 87 9.58 -6.40 5.67
N PHE A 88 8.32 -6.75 5.96
CA PHE A 88 7.92 -8.12 6.25
C PHE A 88 8.23 -9.06 5.08
N THR A 89 7.89 -8.66 3.86
CA THR A 89 8.14 -9.44 2.64
C THR A 89 9.64 -9.62 2.36
N ARG A 90 10.47 -8.66 2.78
CA ARG A 90 11.95 -8.73 2.71
C ARG A 90 12.59 -9.55 3.84
N GLY A 91 11.80 -10.04 4.81
CA GLY A 91 12.31 -10.73 6.00
C GLY A 91 12.87 -9.80 7.09
N GLN A 92 12.70 -8.49 6.96
CA GLN A 92 13.14 -7.48 7.94
C GLN A 92 12.06 -7.27 9.01
N PHE A 93 11.83 -8.29 9.82
CA PHE A 93 10.72 -8.32 10.79
C PHE A 93 10.84 -7.26 11.90
N SER A 94 12.06 -6.95 12.35
CA SER A 94 12.32 -5.92 13.35
C SER A 94 11.89 -4.53 12.86
N GLU A 95 12.29 -4.15 11.64
CA GLU A 95 11.90 -2.89 11.03
C GLU A 95 10.40 -2.82 10.73
N SER A 96 9.83 -3.93 10.25
CA SER A 96 8.39 -4.07 10.02
C SER A 96 7.59 -3.81 11.31
N LEU A 97 8.02 -4.40 12.43
CA LEU A 97 7.38 -4.22 13.73
C LEU A 97 7.44 -2.76 14.21
N GLU A 98 8.57 -2.08 14.04
CA GLU A 98 8.69 -0.66 14.39
C GLU A 98 7.74 0.22 13.57
N LEU A 99 7.58 -0.08 12.27
CA LEU A 99 6.62 0.61 11.41
C LEU A 99 5.17 0.37 11.85
N TYR A 100 4.81 -0.87 12.22
CA TYR A 100 3.49 -1.18 12.78
C TYR A 100 3.24 -0.44 14.10
N LYS A 101 4.21 -0.42 15.02
CA LYS A 101 4.11 0.35 16.27
C LYS A 101 3.93 1.83 16.02
N ARG A 102 4.60 2.38 15.00
CA ARG A 102 4.44 3.79 14.61
C ARG A 102 3.04 4.06 14.06
N ALA A 103 2.51 3.17 13.21
CA ALA A 103 1.14 3.28 12.71
C ALA A 103 0.10 3.30 13.85
N LEU A 104 0.27 2.43 14.86
CA LEU A 104 -0.58 2.37 16.05
C LEU A 104 -0.46 3.63 16.92
N ARG A 105 0.72 4.25 17.02
CA ARG A 105 0.91 5.50 17.75
C ARG A 105 0.24 6.70 17.09
N VAL A 106 0.13 6.70 15.76
CA VAL A 106 -0.53 7.79 15.01
C VAL A 106 -2.05 7.68 15.06
N TYR A 107 -2.60 6.45 15.15
CA TYR A 107 -4.01 6.21 15.39
C TYR A 107 -4.22 5.52 16.75
N PRO A 108 -4.16 6.27 17.87
CA PRO A 108 -4.29 5.72 19.21
C PRO A 108 -5.70 5.22 19.57
N ASP A 109 -6.69 5.41 18.68
CA ASP A 109 -8.09 5.03 18.90
C ASP A 109 -8.37 3.52 18.63
N CYS A 110 -7.32 2.71 18.50
CA CYS A 110 -7.42 1.27 18.60
C CYS A 110 -7.27 0.87 20.09
N PRO A 111 -8.31 0.36 20.77
CA PRO A 111 -8.29 -0.02 22.19
C PRO A 111 -7.49 -1.31 22.48
N GLY A 112 -6.33 -1.48 21.83
CA GLY A 112 -5.35 -2.54 22.10
C GLY A 112 -3.98 -2.03 22.55
N ALA A 113 -3.73 -0.71 22.51
CA ALA A 113 -2.51 -0.11 23.03
C ALA A 113 -2.63 0.12 24.54
N VAL A 114 -2.71 -0.96 25.31
CA VAL A 114 -2.46 -0.89 26.76
C VAL A 114 -0.97 -0.60 26.93
N GLY A 115 -0.68 0.49 27.61
CA GLY A 115 0.67 1.01 27.79
C GLY A 115 1.63 0.04 28.48
N LEU A 116 2.90 0.25 28.18
CA LEU A 116 4.03 -0.04 29.06
C LEU A 116 4.87 1.22 29.17
#